data_AF-A0A6H5H8L2-F1
#
_entry.id   AF-A0A6H5H8L2-F1
#
_cell.length_a   1.000
_cell.length_b   1.000
_cell.length_c   1.000
_cell.angle_alpha   90.00
_cell.angle_beta   90.00
_cell.angle_gamma   90.00
#
_symmetry.space_group_name_H-M   'P 1'
#
loop_
_entity.id
_entity.type
_entity.pdbx_description
1 polymer ?
#
loop_
_entity_poly.entity_id
_entity_poly.type
_entity_poly.pdbx_seq_one_letter_code
_entity_poly.pdbx_strand_id
1 'polypeptide(L)' 'MPLSGSSQKEILTDELNNGTAECSICLTAIRPNQSTYSCEGCRQFFHLKCSECWAEQSED' A
#
# COMPACT_ATOMS: atom_id res chain seq x y z
N MET A 1 7.38 -28.25 -2.48
CA MET A 1 7.99 -27.25 -3.39
C MET A 1 7.09 -26.02 -3.39
N PRO A 2 7.41 -24.96 -2.61
CA PRO A 2 6.60 -23.75 -2.64
C PRO A 2 6.92 -22.96 -3.92
N LEU A 3 5.86 -22.33 -4.42
CA LEU A 3 5.68 -21.86 -5.78
C LEU A 3 6.63 -20.70 -6.11
N SER A 4 7.42 -20.91 -7.16
CA SER A 4 8.16 -19.86 -7.85
C SER A 4 7.17 -19.07 -8.69
N GLY A 5 6.98 -17.78 -8.40
CA GLY A 5 6.46 -16.83 -9.39
C GLY A 5 5.18 -16.07 -9.07
N SER A 6 4.69 -16.04 -7.83
CA SER A 6 3.70 -15.01 -7.47
C SER A 6 4.39 -13.65 -7.58
N SER A 7 4.02 -12.89 -8.62
CA SER A 7 4.60 -11.56 -8.85
C SER A 7 4.37 -10.74 -7.58
N GLN A 8 5.38 -10.05 -7.05
CA GLN A 8 5.28 -9.27 -5.79
C GLN A 8 3.97 -8.47 -5.68
N LYS A 9 3.53 -7.91 -6.81
CA LYS A 9 2.26 -7.20 -7.01
C LYS A 9 1.00 -8.02 -6.68
N GLU A 10 0.95 -9.30 -6.99
CA GLU A 10 -0.19 -10.20 -6.70
C GLU A 10 -0.30 -10.48 -5.21
N ILE A 11 0.82 -10.81 -4.55
CA ILE A 11 0.87 -11.01 -3.10
C ILE A 11 0.45 -9.71 -2.39
N LEU A 12 1.02 -8.58 -2.80
CA LEU A 12 0.69 -7.29 -2.22
C LEU A 12 -0.78 -6.89 -2.42
N THR A 13 -1.37 -7.24 -3.58
CA THR A 13 -2.78 -6.94 -3.87
C THR A 13 -3.71 -7.87 -3.10
N ASP A 14 -3.33 -9.14 -2.91
CA ASP A 14 -4.06 -10.08 -2.06
C ASP A 14 -4.02 -9.62 -0.60
N GLU A 15 -2.85 -9.21 -0.09
CA GLU A 15 -2.72 -8.63 1.24
C GLU A 15 -3.53 -7.34 1.40
N LEU A 16 -3.62 -6.52 0.35
CA LEU A 16 -4.46 -5.32 0.34
C LEU A 16 -5.95 -5.67 0.42
N ASN A 17 -6.39 -6.68 -0.34
CA ASN A 17 -7.79 -7.14 -0.35
C ASN A 17 -8.17 -7.84 0.95
N ASN A 18 -7.25 -8.62 1.51
CA ASN A 18 -7.41 -9.33 2.77
C ASN A 18 -7.25 -8.42 3.99
N GLY A 19 -6.82 -7.16 3.78
CA GLY A 19 -6.65 -6.16 4.84
C GLY A 19 -5.41 -6.37 5.72
N THR A 20 -4.43 -7.13 5.23
CA THR A 20 -3.11 -7.32 5.86
C THR A 20 -2.08 -6.30 5.39
N ALA A 21 -2.34 -5.55 4.31
CA ALA A 21 -1.47 -4.45 3.90
C ALA A 21 -1.52 -3.30 4.93
N GLU A 22 -0.36 -2.80 5.36
CA GLU A 22 -0.26 -1.67 6.30
C GLU A 22 0.26 -0.42 5.58
N CYS A 23 -0.35 0.72 5.88
CA CYS A 23 0.11 1.99 5.33
C CYS A 23 1.38 2.43 6.06
N SER A 24 2.49 2.63 5.34
CA SER A 24 3.76 3.05 5.96
C SER A 24 3.76 4.49 6.48
N ILE A 25 2.71 5.29 6.20
CA ILE A 25 2.58 6.68 6.67
C ILE A 25 1.95 6.71 8.06
N CYS A 26 0.85 5.98 8.26
CA CYS A 26 0.09 5.97 9.52
C CYS A 26 0.21 4.67 10.31
N LEU A 27 1.00 3.70 9.83
CA LEU A 27 1.22 2.38 10.42
C LEU A 27 -0.10 1.68 10.78
N THR A 28 -1.10 1.83 9.90
CA THR A 28 -2.46 1.32 10.08
C THR A 28 -2.84 0.41 8.93
N ALA A 29 -3.59 -0.66 9.23
CA ALA A 29 -4.11 -1.57 8.23
C ALA A 29 -4.96 -0.85 7.17
N ILE A 30 -4.64 -1.13 5.92
CA ILE A 30 -5.36 -0.67 4.74
C ILE A 30 -6.52 -1.62 4.52
N ARG A 31 -7.75 -1.12 4.73
CA ARG A 31 -8.95 -1.89 4.43
C ARG A 31 -9.24 -1.84 2.94
N PRO A 32 -9.82 -2.90 2.34
CA PRO A 32 -10.24 -2.91 0.93
C PRO A 32 -11.27 -1.82 0.60
N ASN A 33 -11.99 -1.30 1.61
CA ASN A 33 -12.96 -0.23 1.45
C ASN A 33 -12.34 1.19 1.58
N GLN A 34 -11.02 1.30 1.70
CA GLN A 34 -10.30 2.58 1.73
C GLN A 34 -9.65 2.83 0.37
N SER A 35 -9.58 4.08 -0.05
CA SER A 35 -8.83 4.44 -1.25
C SER A 35 -7.34 4.25 -1.00
N THR A 36 -6.66 3.52 -1.89
CA THR A 36 -5.25 3.19 -1.77
C THR A 36 -4.45 3.81 -2.90
N TYR A 37 -3.30 4.36 -2.58
CA TYR A 37 -2.32 4.85 -3.54
C TYR A 37 -1.12 3.91 -3.60
N SER A 38 -0.72 3.53 -4.80
CA SER A 38 0.47 2.74 -5.05
C SER A 38 1.49 3.58 -5.83
N CYS A 39 2.66 3.78 -5.23
CA CYS A 39 3.74 4.50 -5.92
C CYS A 39 4.49 3.54 -6.85
N GLU A 40 4.59 3.87 -8.14
CA GLU A 40 5.33 3.06 -9.12
C GLU A 40 6.85 3.03 -8.85
N GLY A 41 7.40 4.07 -8.21
CA GLY A 41 8.81 4.15 -7.86
C GLY A 41 9.20 3.36 -6.61
N CYS A 42 8.35 3.36 -5.58
CA CYS A 42 8.66 2.74 -4.30
C CYS A 42 8.04 1.33 -4.12
N ARG A 43 7.08 0.94 -4.97
CA ARG A 43 6.31 -0.32 -4.84
C ARG A 43 5.76 -0.53 -3.43
N GLN A 44 5.25 0.53 -2.82
CA GLN A 44 4.61 0.53 -1.50
C GLN A 44 3.18 1.04 -1.64
N PHE A 45 2.31 0.59 -0.74
CA PHE A 45 0.89 0.96 -0.71
C PHE A 45 0.62 1.86 0.49
N PHE A 46 -0.20 2.88 0.26
CA PHE A 46 -0.59 3.83 1.28
C PHE A 46 -2.07 4.12 1.16
N HIS A 47 -2.71 4.64 2.22
CA HIS A 47 -4.02 5.26 2.03
C HIS A 47 -3.86 6.48 1.13
N LEU A 48 -4.77 6.67 0.19
CA LEU A 48 -4.80 7.84 -0.70
C LEU A 48 -4.78 9.15 0.10
N LYS A 49 -5.54 9.18 1.19
CA LYS A 49 -5.59 10.31 2.13
C LYS A 49 -4.25 10.55 2.84
N CYS A 50 -3.51 9.48 3.15
CA CYS A 50 -2.19 9.61 3.73
C CYS A 50 -1.17 10.09 2.69
N SER A 51 -1.27 9.62 1.44
CA SER A 51 -0.37 10.11 0.37
C SER A 51 -0.61 11.58 0.05
N GLU A 52 -1.85 12.07 0.07
CA GLU A 52 -2.15 13.50 -0.12
C GLU A 52 -1.58 14.34 1.03
N CYS A 53 -1.87 13.96 2.28
CA CYS A 53 -1.34 14.65 3.46
C CYS A 53 0.19 14.62 3.51
N TRP A 54 0.81 13.50 3.14
CA TRP A 54 2.27 13.39 3.09
C TRP A 54 2.89 14.22 1.97
N ALA A 55 2.24 14.31 0.80
CA ALA A 55 2.68 15.18 -0.29
C ALA A 55 2.65 16.65 0.13
N GLU A 56 1.57 17.10 0.79
CA GLU A 56 1.48 18.46 1.36
C GLU A 56 2.55 18.72 2.44
N GLN A 57 2.88 17.71 3.25
CA GLN A 57 3.93 17.80 4.29
C GLN A 57 5.36 17.73 3.74
N SER A 58 5.56 17.44 2.45
CA SER A 58 6.90 17.31 1.84
C SER A 58 7.48 18.64 1.32
N GLU A 59 6.72 19.73 1.42
CA GLU A 59 7.15 21.09 1.10
C GLU A 59 7.55 21.86 2.37
N ASP A 60 8.65 21.45 3.04
CA ASP A 60 9.40 22.28 4.01
C ASP A 60 10.91 21.95 3.98
#